data_AF-A0A091QL28-F1
#
_entry.id   AF-A0A091QL28-F1
#
_cell.length_a   1.000
_cell.length_b   1.000
_cell.length_c   1.000
_cell.angle_alpha   90.00
_cell.angle_beta   90.00
_cell.angle_gamma   90.00
#
_symmetry.space_group_name_H-M   'P 1'
#
loop_
_entity.id
_entity.type
_entity.pdbx_description
1 polymer ?
#
loop_
_entity_poly.entity_id
_entity_poly.type
_entity_poly.pdbx_seq_one_letter_code
_entity_poly.pdbx_strand_id
1 'polypeptide(L)'
;APVWARPLLLKVLLWAVLLALFAELELGLPYFVLSLLYWMYAGTRGPAERQRGELSAYSVFNPGCGPIPGTLTAEQLERELLYRPAAGGR
;
A
#
# COMPACT_ATOMS: atom_id res chain seq x y z
N ALA A 1 -27.25 -3.12 -17.58
CA ALA A 1 -26.85 -4.53 -17.48
C ALA A 1 -27.43 -5.13 -16.20
N PRO A 2 -27.92 -6.37 -16.22
CA PRO A 2 -28.47 -7.01 -15.03
C PRO A 2 -27.43 -7.11 -13.91
N VAL A 3 -27.87 -7.10 -12.65
CA VAL A 3 -26.98 -7.15 -11.47
C VAL A 3 -26.08 -8.38 -11.49
N TRP A 4 -26.59 -9.51 -12.00
CA TRP A 4 -25.85 -10.76 -12.18
C TRP A 4 -24.76 -10.72 -13.26
N ALA A 5 -24.76 -9.72 -14.14
CA ALA A 5 -23.75 -9.54 -15.19
C ALA A 5 -22.59 -8.61 -14.77
N ARG A 6 -22.45 -8.31 -13.48
CA ARG A 6 -21.30 -7.53 -13.00
C ARG A 6 -20.07 -8.44 -12.88
N PRO A 7 -18.93 -8.12 -13.52
CA PRO A 7 -17.75 -8.97 -13.50
C PRO A 7 -17.17 -9.16 -12.09
N LEU A 8 -17.38 -8.19 -11.20
CA LEU A 8 -16.99 -8.28 -9.78
C LEU A 8 -17.80 -9.36 -9.03
N LEU A 9 -19.11 -9.45 -9.27
CA LEU A 9 -19.97 -10.45 -8.62
C LEU A 9 -19.56 -11.87 -9.01
N LEU A 10 -19.30 -12.10 -10.29
CA LEU A 10 -18.82 -13.40 -10.78
C LEU A 10 -17.48 -13.81 -10.16
N LYS A 11 -16.53 -12.86 -10.02
CA LYS A 11 -15.23 -13.11 -9.38
C LYS A 11 -15.38 -13.48 -7.91
N VAL A 12 -16.26 -12.79 -7.17
CA VAL A 12 -16.50 -13.07 -5.74
C VAL A 12 -17.19 -14.41 -5.55
N LEU A 13 -18.18 -14.73 -6.39
CA LEU A 13 -18.85 -16.05 -6.35
C LEU A 13 -17.88 -17.19 -6.66
N LEU A 14 -17.06 -17.04 -7.70
CA LEU A 14 -16.03 -18.03 -8.03
C LEU A 14 -15.05 -18.23 -6.86
N TRP A 15 -14.59 -17.15 -6.25
CA TRP A 15 -13.71 -17.21 -5.08
C TRP A 15 -14.37 -17.93 -3.90
N ALA A 16 -15.66 -17.66 -3.62
CA ALA A 16 -16.39 -18.32 -2.54
C ALA A 16 -16.55 -19.84 -2.79
N VAL A 17 -16.83 -20.24 -4.04
CA VAL A 17 -16.92 -21.66 -4.42
C VAL A 17 -15.57 -22.36 -4.24
N LEU A 18 -14.48 -21.73 -4.68
CA LEU A 18 -13.14 -22.29 -4.48
C LEU A 18 -12.78 -22.37 -2.99
N LEU A 19 -13.11 -21.35 -2.20
CA LEU A 19 -12.89 -21.38 -0.75
C LEU A 19 -13.61 -22.57 -0.09
N ALA A 20 -14.88 -22.82 -0.45
CA ALA A 20 -15.63 -23.97 0.04
C ALA A 20 -14.97 -25.30 -0.40
N LEU A 21 -14.57 -25.41 -1.66
CA LEU A 21 -13.86 -26.60 -2.17
C LEU A 21 -12.54 -26.86 -1.41
N PHE A 22 -11.74 -25.82 -1.18
CA PHE A 22 -10.47 -25.97 -0.45
C PHE A 22 -10.68 -26.23 1.05
N ALA A 23 -11.79 -25.77 1.64
CA ALA A 23 -12.14 -26.09 3.02
C ALA A 23 -12.39 -27.59 3.20
N GLU A 24 -13.08 -28.25 2.25
CA GLU A 24 -13.29 -29.70 2.24
C GLU A 24 -11.99 -30.49 2.05
N LEU A 25 -10.98 -29.89 1.39
CA LEU A 25 -9.66 -30.48 1.19
C LEU A 25 -8.68 -30.20 2.34
N GLU A 26 -9.14 -29.67 3.48
CA GLU A 26 -8.33 -29.24 4.62
C GLU A 26 -7.30 -28.12 4.30
N LEU A 27 -7.43 -27.49 3.12
CA LEU A 27 -6.56 -26.42 2.61
C LEU A 27 -7.24 -25.04 2.61
N GLY A 28 -8.42 -24.92 3.22
CA GLY A 28 -9.23 -23.69 3.21
C GLY A 28 -8.50 -22.49 3.80
N LEU A 29 -7.79 -22.68 4.92
CA LEU A 29 -7.05 -21.61 5.57
C LEU A 29 -5.85 -21.13 4.74
N PRO A 30 -4.97 -22.01 4.21
CA PRO A 30 -3.95 -21.61 3.24
C PRO A 30 -4.50 -20.84 2.04
N TYR A 31 -5.58 -21.34 1.42
CA TYR A 31 -6.23 -20.68 0.28
C TYR A 31 -6.75 -19.29 0.65
N PHE A 32 -7.41 -19.16 1.79
CA PHE A 32 -7.93 -17.90 2.30
C PHE A 32 -6.82 -16.87 2.55
N VAL A 33 -5.76 -17.26 3.25
CA VAL A 33 -4.62 -16.38 3.56
C VAL A 33 -3.94 -15.90 2.28
N LEU A 34 -3.65 -16.81 1.34
CA LEU A 34 -3.05 -16.45 0.06
C LEU A 34 -3.95 -15.52 -0.76
N SER A 35 -5.26 -15.75 -0.72
CA SER A 35 -6.25 -14.87 -1.38
C SER A 35 -6.24 -13.46 -0.78
N LEU A 36 -6.18 -13.33 0.55
CA LEU A 36 -6.08 -12.03 1.22
C LEU A 36 -4.77 -11.31 0.87
N LEU A 37 -3.64 -12.02 0.88
CA LEU A 37 -2.35 -11.47 0.47
C LEU A 37 -2.39 -11.00 -0.98
N TYR A 38 -3.03 -11.77 -1.87
CA TYR A 38 -3.21 -11.37 -3.26
C TYR A 38 -4.09 -10.12 -3.40
N TRP A 39 -5.21 -10.02 -2.67
CA TRP A 39 -6.05 -8.81 -2.70
C TRP A 39 -5.33 -7.59 -2.14
N MET A 40 -4.60 -7.75 -1.03
CA MET A 40 -3.78 -6.69 -0.48
C MET A 40 -2.76 -6.25 -1.53
N TYR A 41 -1.99 -7.18 -2.10
CA TYR A 41 -1.02 -6.89 -3.15
C TYR A 41 -1.66 -6.21 -4.36
N ALA A 42 -2.75 -6.73 -4.90
CA ALA A 42 -3.43 -6.16 -6.05
C ALA A 42 -4.06 -4.79 -5.77
N GLY A 43 -4.52 -4.55 -4.54
CA GLY A 43 -5.07 -3.27 -4.10
C GLY A 43 -4.00 -2.23 -3.78
N THR A 44 -2.84 -2.63 -3.26
CA THR A 44 -1.71 -1.74 -2.94
C THR A 44 -0.73 -1.57 -4.09
N ARG A 45 -0.77 -2.46 -5.10
CA ARG A 45 -0.03 -2.29 -6.33
C ARG A 45 -0.62 -1.08 -7.04
N GLY A 46 0.03 0.07 -6.83
CA GLY A 46 -0.37 1.33 -7.44
C GLY A 46 -0.59 1.18 -8.94
N PRO A 47 -1.44 2.03 -9.54
CA PRO A 47 -1.77 1.96 -10.96
C PRO A 47 -0.48 1.83 -11.76
N ALA A 48 -0.46 0.84 -12.66
CA ALA A 48 0.65 0.58 -13.55
C ALA A 48 1.13 1.88 -14.21
N GLU A 49 2.45 2.04 -14.29
CA GLU A 49 3.14 3.26 -14.72
C GLU A 49 3.00 4.45 -13.75
N ARG A 50 4.08 4.78 -13.03
CA ARG A 50 4.20 6.10 -12.40
C ARG A 50 3.92 7.16 -13.46
N GLN A 51 3.05 8.12 -13.16
CA GLN A 51 2.82 9.21 -14.10
C GLN A 51 4.14 9.98 -14.27
N ARG A 52 4.48 10.33 -15.51
CA ARG A 52 5.74 11.00 -15.84
C ARG A 52 5.77 12.36 -15.14
N GLY A 53 6.50 12.47 -14.03
CA GLY A 53 6.58 13.66 -13.19
C GLY A 53 6.06 13.49 -11.75
N GLU A 54 5.55 12.31 -11.38
CA GLU A 54 5.16 12.02 -10.00
C GLU A 54 6.40 11.96 -9.09
N LEU A 55 6.47 12.86 -8.10
CA LEU A 55 7.55 12.88 -7.12
C LEU A 55 7.55 11.56 -6.34
N SER A 56 8.70 10.93 -6.30
CA SER A 56 8.93 9.72 -5.54
C SER A 56 9.09 10.03 -4.05
N ALA A 57 8.78 9.03 -3.22
CA ALA A 57 8.98 9.04 -1.77
C ALA A 57 10.42 9.32 -1.33
N TYR A 58 11.40 8.95 -2.17
CA TYR A 58 12.81 9.12 -1.89
C TYR A 58 13.38 10.20 -2.79
N SER A 59 13.83 11.31 -2.20
CA SER A 59 14.39 12.45 -2.92
C SER A 59 15.45 12.07 -3.96
N VAL A 60 16.20 10.98 -3.76
CA VAL A 60 17.21 10.47 -4.71
C VAL A 60 16.65 10.16 -6.11
N PHE A 61 15.35 9.87 -6.25
CA PHE A 61 14.71 9.66 -7.55
C PHE A 61 13.95 10.89 -8.06
N ASN A 62 13.94 11.99 -7.31
CA ASN A 62 13.35 13.25 -7.74
C ASN A 62 14.42 14.11 -8.45
N PRO A 63 14.04 14.86 -9.49
CA PRO A 63 14.96 15.81 -10.11
C PRO A 63 15.48 16.82 -9.08
N GLY A 64 16.79 17.00 -9.01
CA GLY A 64 17.44 17.92 -8.07
C GLY A 64 17.44 17.46 -6.61
N CYS A 65 17.20 16.17 -6.34
CA CYS A 65 17.10 15.64 -4.98
C CYS A 65 16.08 16.38 -4.10
N GLY A 66 15.03 16.93 -4.73
CA GLY A 66 14.02 17.73 -4.04
C GLY A 66 13.21 16.89 -3.06
N PRO A 67 13.04 17.35 -1.80
CA PRO A 67 12.12 16.72 -0.86
C PRO A 67 10.67 16.87 -1.36
N ILE A 68 9.79 15.98 -0.90
CA ILE A 68 8.36 16.09 -1.22
C ILE A 68 7.79 17.28 -0.41
N PRO A 69 6.92 18.12 -0.99
CA PRO A 69 6.25 19.17 -0.24
C PRO A 69 5.57 18.60 1.02
N GLY A 70 5.96 19.10 2.19
CA GLY A 70 5.47 18.63 3.50
C GLY A 70 6.39 17.66 4.24
N THR A 71 7.51 17.19 3.65
CA THR A 71 8.53 16.46 4.41
C THR A 71 9.48 17.42 5.13
N LEU A 72 9.80 17.15 6.40
CA LEU A 72 10.84 17.86 7.15
C LEU A 72 12.19 17.68 6.45
N THR A 73 12.89 18.77 6.17
CA THR A 73 14.25 18.67 5.61
C THR A 73 15.21 18.17 6.70
N ALA A 74 16.30 17.52 6.29
CA ALA A 74 17.31 17.03 7.24
C ALA A 74 17.88 18.18 8.08
N GLU A 75 18.07 19.36 7.48
CA GLU A 75 18.57 20.55 8.17
C GLU A 75 17.58 21.08 9.20
N GLN A 76 16.27 21.05 8.89
CA GLN A 76 15.21 21.42 9.83
C GLN A 76 15.16 20.45 11.01
N LEU A 77 15.26 19.15 10.73
CA LEU A 77 15.30 18.10 11.75
C LEU A 77 16.53 18.24 12.65
N GLU A 78 17.72 18.46 12.07
CA GLU A 78 18.96 18.69 12.82
C GLU A 78 18.85 19.94 13.68
N ARG A 79 18.27 21.03 13.16
CA ARG A 79 18.06 22.26 13.92
C ARG A 79 17.11 22.03 15.10
N GLU A 80 16.02 21.29 14.91
CA GLU A 80 15.12 20.96 16.02
C GLU A 80 15.77 20.01 17.04
N LEU A 81 16.52 19.00 16.59
CA LEU A 81 17.21 18.04 17.47
C LEU A 81 18.40 18.65 18.22
N LEU A 82 19.14 19.59 17.62
CA LEU A 82 20.30 20.24 18.23
C LEU A 82 19.89 21.43 19.11
N TYR A 83 18.82 22.16 18.75
CA TYR A 83 18.36 23.31 19.53
C TYR A 83 17.27 22.99 20.57
N ARG A 84 16.63 21.80 20.53
CA ARG A 84 15.51 21.44 21.45
C ARG A 84 15.72 20.17 22.30
N PRO A 85 16.88 20.00 22.95
CA PRO A 85 16.90 19.39 24.29
C PRO A 85 17.92 20.07 25.22
N ALA A 86 17.88 21.40 25.33
CA ALA A 86 18.60 22.13 26.40
C ALA A 86 17.69 23.11 27.18
N ALA A 87 16.40 23.18 26.86
CA ALA A 87 15.43 24.05 27.53
C ALA A 87 14.39 23.26 28.36
N GLY A 88 14.81 22.15 28.96
CA GLY A 88 14.00 21.27 29.81
C GLY A 88 14.63 21.07 31.18
N GLY A 89 15.10 22.14 31.81
CA GLY A 89 15.64 22.15 33.17
C GLY A 89 15.04 23.29 33.98
N ARG A 90 13.90 23.03 34.60
CA ARG A 90 13.45 23.69 35.83
C ARG A 90 12.89 22.62 36.74
#